data_AF-A0A4V6JHL1-F1
#
_entry.id   AF-A0A4V6JHL1-F1
#
_cell.length_a   1.000
_cell.length_b   1.000
_cell.length_c   1.000
_cell.angle_alpha   90.00
_cell.angle_beta   90.00
_cell.angle_gamma   90.00
#
_symmetry.space_group_name_H-M   'P 1'
#
loop_
_entity.id
_entity.type
_entity.pdbx_description
1 polymer ?
#
loop_
_entity_poly.entity_id
_entity_poly.type
_entity_poly.pdbx_seq_one_letter_code
_entity_poly.pdbx_strand_id
1 'polypeptide(L)'
;MLFGLLLGEVIRTHELKADEERVKGLIEEMASAYEDPSEVVAFYGSNKELMENMRNVALEEQAVEAVLAKAKVSEKATSFNELMNQQA
;
A
#
# COMPACT_ATOMS: atom_id res chain seq x y z
N MET A 1 2.88 17.11 2.28
CA MET A 1 2.41 17.75 1.03
C MET A 1 3.26 17.39 -0.19
N LEU A 2 4.60 17.49 -0.16
CA LEU A 2 5.44 17.16 -1.34
C LEU A 2 5.34 15.69 -1.78
N PHE A 3 5.30 14.76 -0.82
CA PHE A 3 5.26 13.32 -1.10
C PHE A 3 4.04 12.88 -1.92
N GLY A 4 2.84 13.32 -1.52
CA GLY A 4 1.60 13.01 -2.26
C GLY A 4 1.57 13.56 -3.68
N LEU A 5 2.23 14.70 -3.93
CA LEU A 5 2.35 15.26 -5.29
C LEU A 5 3.28 14.41 -6.17
N LEU A 6 4.40 13.94 -5.62
CA LEU A 6 5.33 13.07 -6.34
C LEU A 6 4.71 11.71 -6.65
N LEU A 7 4.02 11.10 -5.70
CA LEU A 7 3.26 9.88 -5.91
C LEU A 7 2.19 10.05 -7.00
N GLY A 8 1.42 11.13 -6.94
CA GLY A 8 0.43 11.46 -7.97
C GLY A 8 1.04 11.56 -9.37
N GLU A 9 2.23 12.15 -9.50
CA GLU A 9 2.95 12.22 -10.78
C GLU A 9 3.43 10.84 -11.27
N VAL A 10 3.90 9.98 -10.36
CA VAL A 10 4.29 8.59 -10.69
C VAL A 10 3.07 7.80 -11.17
N ILE A 11 1.96 7.86 -10.44
CA ILE A 11 0.68 7.22 -10.80
C ILE A 11 0.24 7.68 -12.19
N ARG A 12 0.25 8.99 -12.45
CA ARG A 12 -0.15 9.53 -13.75
C ARG A 12 0.79 9.09 -14.88
N THR A 13 2.10 9.16 -14.67
CA THR A 13 3.11 8.87 -15.71
C THR A 13 3.17 7.39 -16.08
N HIS A 14 2.83 6.51 -15.15
CA HIS A 14 2.84 5.06 -15.36
C HIS A 14 1.42 4.51 -15.57
N GLU A 15 0.42 5.39 -15.70
CA GLU A 15 -1.00 5.05 -15.87
C GLU A 15 -1.48 3.99 -14.86
N LEU A 16 -0.98 4.08 -13.62
CA LEU A 16 -1.29 3.10 -12.58
C LEU A 16 -2.77 3.18 -12.24
N LYS A 17 -3.40 2.01 -12.20
CA LYS A 17 -4.78 1.83 -11.75
C LYS A 17 -4.76 0.97 -10.51
N ALA A 18 -5.67 1.28 -9.59
CA ALA A 18 -5.86 0.48 -8.38
C ALA A 18 -6.12 -0.96 -8.80
N ASP A 19 -5.26 -1.86 -8.37
CA ASP A 19 -5.47 -3.28 -8.58
C ASP A 19 -6.56 -3.77 -7.62
N GLU A 20 -7.68 -4.24 -8.16
CA GLU A 20 -8.82 -4.73 -7.38
C GLU A 20 -8.47 -5.95 -6.51
N GLU A 21 -7.54 -6.80 -6.96
CA GLU A 21 -7.09 -7.95 -6.17
C GLU A 21 -6.29 -7.48 -4.97
N ARG A 22 -5.43 -6.47 -5.15
CA ARG A 22 -4.70 -5.84 -4.04
C ARG A 22 -5.64 -5.12 -3.08
N VAL A 23 -6.62 -4.36 -3.60
CA VAL A 23 -7.64 -3.71 -2.77
C VAL A 23 -8.38 -4.73 -1.91
N LYS A 24 -8.80 -5.86 -2.49
CA LYS A 24 -9.45 -6.94 -1.76
C LYS A 24 -8.53 -7.56 -0.71
N GLY A 25 -7.27 -7.81 -1.06
CA GLY A 25 -6.26 -8.33 -0.14
C GLY A 25 -6.01 -7.42 1.06
N LEU A 26 -5.91 -6.10 0.84
CA LEU A 26 -5.78 -5.11 1.91
C LEU A 26 -7.00 -5.09 2.83
N ILE A 27 -8.21 -5.17 2.25
CA ILE A 27 -9.45 -5.25 3.04
C ILE A 27 -9.48 -6.54 3.85
N GLU A 28 -9.09 -7.68 3.27
CA GLU A 28 -9.02 -8.97 3.97
C GLU A 28 -7.97 -8.96 5.10
N GLU A 29 -6.81 -8.35 4.88
CA GLU A 29 -5.77 -8.19 5.89
C GLU A 29 -6.27 -7.32 7.05
N MET A 30 -6.89 -6.17 6.75
CA MET A 30 -7.49 -5.32 7.77
C MET A 30 -8.62 -6.05 8.51
N ALA A 31 -9.48 -6.78 7.80
CA ALA A 31 -10.58 -7.54 8.36
C ALA A 31 -10.11 -8.69 9.25
N SER A 32 -8.94 -9.29 8.96
CA SER A 32 -8.38 -10.40 9.74
C SER A 32 -8.07 -10.04 11.20
N ALA A 33 -7.93 -8.75 11.52
CA ALA A 33 -7.75 -8.24 12.87
C ALA A 33 -9.05 -8.19 13.70
N TYR A 34 -10.21 -8.44 13.07
CA TYR A 34 -11.54 -8.40 13.70
C TYR A 34 -12.11 -9.80 13.94
N GLU A 35 -13.09 -9.89 14.85
CA GLU A 35 -13.75 -11.16 15.21
C GLU A 35 -14.57 -11.77 14.06
N ASP A 36 -15.24 -10.94 13.25
CA ASP A 36 -15.95 -11.36 12.04
C ASP A 36 -15.39 -10.64 10.80
N PRO A 37 -14.41 -11.24 10.08
CA PRO A 37 -13.83 -10.62 8.90
C PRO A 37 -14.83 -10.50 7.73
N SER A 38 -15.85 -11.36 7.67
CA SER A 38 -16.80 -11.37 6.54
C SER A 38 -17.71 -10.15 6.58
N GLU A 39 -18.15 -9.75 7.78
CA GLU A 39 -18.94 -8.54 7.99
C GLU A 39 -18.13 -7.29 7.65
N VAL A 40 -16.85 -7.25 8.03
CA VAL A 40 -15.96 -6.13 7.71
C VAL A 40 -15.76 -5.99 6.20
N VAL A 41 -15.48 -7.07 5.48
CA VAL A 41 -15.34 -7.05 4.02
C VAL A 41 -16.63 -6.54 3.36
N ALA A 42 -17.80 -7.02 3.81
CA ALA A 42 -19.09 -6.56 3.30
C ALA A 42 -19.33 -5.08 3.59
N PHE A 43 -18.95 -4.61 4.77
CA PHE A 43 -19.04 -3.20 5.16
C PHE A 43 -18.21 -2.30 4.24
N TYR A 44 -16.95 -2.66 3.97
CA TYR A 44 -16.12 -1.95 3.00
C TYR A 44 -16.77 -1.95 1.62
N GLY A 45 -17.19 -3.11 1.10
CA GLY A 45 -17.85 -3.20 -0.20
C GLY A 45 -19.14 -2.38 -0.33
N SER A 46 -19.88 -2.19 0.77
CA SER A 46 -21.10 -1.38 0.82
C SER A 46 -20.83 0.13 0.87
N ASN A 47 -19.63 0.54 1.29
CA ASN A 47 -19.25 1.93 1.48
C ASN A 47 -18.27 2.38 0.40
N LYS A 48 -18.79 3.14 -0.56
CA LYS A 48 -17.99 3.67 -1.69
C LYS A 48 -16.80 4.51 -1.22
N GLU A 49 -16.94 5.32 -0.19
CA GLU A 49 -15.84 6.16 0.30
C GLU A 49 -14.70 5.31 0.90
N LEU A 50 -15.04 4.27 1.65
CA LEU A 50 -14.06 3.32 2.17
C LEU A 50 -13.38 2.54 1.06
N MET A 51 -14.12 2.09 0.04
CA MET A 51 -13.52 1.46 -1.13
C MET A 51 -12.56 2.38 -1.87
N GLU A 52 -12.93 3.65 -2.07
CA GLU A 52 -12.03 4.63 -2.70
C GLU A 52 -10.77 4.88 -1.87
N ASN A 53 -10.88 4.92 -0.54
CA ASN A 53 -9.72 5.00 0.33
C ASN A 53 -8.79 3.78 0.17
N MET A 54 -9.34 2.57 0.11
CA MET A 54 -8.54 1.35 -0.12
C MET A 54 -7.91 1.31 -1.51
N ARG A 55 -8.61 1.80 -2.54
CA ARG A 55 -8.06 1.99 -3.88
C ARG A 55 -6.88 2.95 -3.88
N ASN A 56 -6.95 4.03 -3.11
CA ASN A 56 -5.85 4.99 -2.98
C ASN A 56 -4.63 4.38 -2.28
N VAL A 57 -4.85 3.59 -1.22
CA VAL A 57 -3.76 2.87 -0.53
C VAL A 57 -3.09 1.87 -1.47
N ALA A 58 -3.88 1.06 -2.20
CA ALA A 58 -3.35 0.13 -3.19
C ALA A 58 -2.53 0.85 -4.28
N LEU A 59 -3.03 1.97 -4.78
CA LEU A 59 -2.32 2.82 -5.75
C LEU A 59 -1.01 3.37 -5.22
N GLU A 60 -0.97 3.79 -3.96
CA GLU A 60 0.24 4.28 -3.31
C GLU A 60 1.30 3.18 -3.23
N GLU A 61 0.93 1.97 -2.79
CA GLU A 61 1.84 0.82 -2.76
C GLU A 61 2.36 0.45 -4.16
N GLN A 62 1.47 0.38 -5.14
CA GLN A 62 1.85 0.12 -6.54
C GLN A 62 2.81 1.19 -7.08
N ALA A 63 2.62 2.45 -6.69
CA ALA A 63 3.51 3.53 -7.08
C ALA A 63 4.89 3.43 -6.41
N VAL A 64 4.94 3.04 -5.13
CA VAL A 64 6.22 2.76 -4.44
C VAL A 64 6.95 1.60 -5.12
N GLU A 65 6.26 0.53 -5.47
CA GLU A 65 6.83 -0.59 -6.23
C GLU A 65 7.35 -0.17 -7.60
N ALA A 66 6.62 0.67 -8.33
CA ALA A 66 7.05 1.21 -9.61
C ALA A 66 8.33 2.06 -9.47
N VAL A 67 8.47 2.81 -8.38
CA VAL A 67 9.70 3.54 -8.05
C VAL A 67 10.84 2.57 -7.72
N LEU A 68 10.59 1.58 -6.86
CA LEU A 68 11.59 0.57 -6.47
C LEU A 68 12.11 -0.21 -7.68
N ALA A 69 11.25 -0.57 -8.62
CA ALA A 69 11.62 -1.27 -9.86
C ALA A 69 12.58 -0.46 -10.75
N LYS A 70 12.56 0.88 -10.64
CA LYS A 70 13.46 1.79 -11.36
C LYS A 70 14.63 2.27 -10.51
N ALA A 71 14.55 2.08 -9.19
CA ALA A 71 15.59 2.48 -8.27
C ALA A 71 16.75 1.48 -8.29
N LYS A 72 17.94 1.97 -7.94
CA LYS A 72 19.09 1.09 -7.69
C LYS A 72 18.94 0.48 -6.30
N VAL A 73 18.35 -0.71 -6.24
CA VAL A 73 18.21 -1.48 -4.99
C VAL A 73 19.48 -2.29 -4.73
N SER A 74 19.99 -2.25 -3.50
CA SER A 74 21.11 -3.07 -3.05
C SER A 74 20.77 -3.68 -1.71
N GLU A 75 20.90 -5.00 -1.60
CA GLU A 75 20.71 -5.71 -0.34
C GLU A 75 21.96 -5.59 0.54
N LYS A 76 21.76 -5.34 1.84
CA LYS A 76 22.84 -5.27 2.81
C LYS A 76 22.53 -6.22 3.97
N ALA A 77 23.34 -7.26 4.09
CA ALA A 77 23.31 -8.13 5.27
C ALA A 77 23.58 -7.29 6.52
N THR A 78 22.61 -7.28 7.44
CA THR A 78 22.62 -6.49 8.67
C THR A 78 22.19 -7.38 9.82
N SER A 79 22.84 -7.28 10.97
CA SER A 79 22.45 -8.03 12.16
C SER A 79 21.20 -7.44 12.81
N PHE A 80 20.43 -8.25 13.55
CA PHE A 80 19.26 -7.77 14.29
C PHE A 80 19.59 -6.62 15.24
N ASN A 81 20.73 -6.69 15.93
CA ASN A 81 21.19 -5.65 16.85
C ASN A 81 21.46 -4.32 16.12
N GLU A 82 22.10 -4.36 14.95
CA GLU A 82 22.32 -3.17 14.11
C GLU A 82 21.03 -2.59 13.56
N LEU A 83 20.05 -3.43 13.19
CA LEU A 83 18.74 -2.98 12.72
C LEU A 83 17.95 -2.26 13.82
N MET A 84 17.96 -2.80 15.04
CA MET A 84 17.24 -2.23 16.18
C MET A 84 17.90 -0.97 16.75
N ASN A 85 19.21 -0.81 16.59
CA ASN A 85 19.97 0.36 17.06
C ASN A 85 20.25 1.38 15.94
N GLN A 86 19.46 1.39 14.86
CA GLN A 86 19.54 2.47 13.87
C GLN A 86 19.07 3.78 14.51
N GLN A 87 20.02 4.61 14.93
CA GLN A 87 19.78 6.02 15.23
C GLN A 87 19.80 6.79 13.91
N ALA A 88 18.74 7.55 13.67
CA ALA A 88 18.53 8.37 12.47
C ALA A 88 19.54 9.52 12.36
#